data_AF-A0A2V9DIV4-F1
#
_entry.id   AF-A0A2V9DIV4-F1
#
_cell.length_a   1.000
_cell.length_b   1.000
_cell.length_c   1.000
_cell.angle_alpha   90.00
_cell.angle_beta   90.00
_cell.angle_gamma   90.00
#
_symmetry.space_group_name_H-M   'P 1'
#
loop_
_entity.id
_entity.type
_entity.pdbx_description
1 polymer ?
#
loop_
_entity_poly.entity_id
_entity_poly.type
_entity_poly.pdbx_seq_one_letter_code
_entity_poly.pdbx_strand_id
1 'polypeptide(L)'
;MGEGLCHQGAGAGQLVSSPSGGVPTLTAVRERWATVERGVRNYLAGLTEEILKLHLSYVNLKGERWTYPLWQTLFHVVNHQTYHRGQVTTLLRQLEAQPCAIDYLLAHDFRFRSQ
;
A
#
# COMPACT_ATOMS: atom_id res chain seq x y z
N MET A 1 -1.64 3.95 28.61
CA MET A 1 -2.16 2.62 28.94
C MET A 1 -3.43 2.43 28.14
N GLY A 2 -3.34 1.69 27.05
CA GLY A 2 -4.43 1.46 26.09
C GLY A 2 -4.12 0.16 25.37
N GLU A 3 -4.01 -0.89 26.17
CA GLU A 3 -3.91 -2.26 25.70
C GLU A 3 -5.24 -2.69 25.11
N GLY A 4 -5.17 -3.62 24.16
CA GLY A 4 -6.34 -4.34 23.69
C GLY A 4 -6.58 -4.09 22.21
N LEU A 5 -6.11 -5.03 21.39
CA LEU A 5 -6.83 -5.59 20.23
C LEU A 5 -5.97 -6.71 19.59
N CYS A 6 -5.44 -7.59 20.43
CA CYS A 6 -5.04 -8.93 20.03
C CYS A 6 -6.10 -9.87 20.58
N HIS A 7 -6.90 -10.49 19.70
CA HIS A 7 -7.44 -11.85 19.80
C HIS A 7 -8.63 -12.05 18.84
N GLN A 8 -8.40 -12.96 17.89
CA GLN A 8 -9.32 -13.99 17.38
C GLN A 8 -10.55 -13.59 16.55
N GLY A 9 -10.72 -14.29 15.42
CA GLY A 9 -11.91 -14.29 14.59
C GLY A 9 -11.60 -14.63 13.14
N ALA A 10 -11.60 -15.92 12.80
CA ALA A 10 -11.44 -16.41 11.43
C ALA A 10 -12.81 -16.42 10.74
N GLY A 11 -12.95 -15.74 9.60
CA GLY A 11 -14.17 -15.75 8.78
C GLY A 11 -13.82 -15.61 7.30
N ALA A 12 -14.19 -16.63 6.51
CA ALA A 12 -13.85 -16.75 5.09
C ALA A 12 -14.61 -15.73 4.22
N GLY A 13 -14.01 -14.55 4.02
CA GLY A 13 -14.29 -13.70 2.87
C GLY A 13 -13.52 -14.22 1.66
N GLN A 14 -14.14 -14.19 0.47
CA GLN A 14 -13.52 -14.63 -0.77
C GLN A 14 -12.27 -13.77 -1.04
N LEU A 15 -11.12 -14.32 -0.67
CA LEU A 15 -9.82 -13.72 -0.89
C LEU A 15 -9.63 -13.56 -2.39
N VAL A 16 -9.26 -12.36 -2.84
CA VAL A 16 -8.48 -12.25 -4.07
C VAL A 16 -7.26 -13.13 -3.82
N SER A 17 -7.17 -14.26 -4.52
CA SER A 17 -6.07 -15.19 -4.40
C SER A 17 -4.81 -14.50 -4.91
N SER A 18 -4.08 -13.85 -4.00
CA SER A 18 -2.67 -13.62 -4.25
C SER A 18 -2.02 -14.99 -4.39
N PRO A 19 -1.27 -15.27 -5.48
CA PRO A 19 -0.53 -16.50 -5.55
C PRO A 19 0.38 -16.56 -4.32
N SER A 20 0.18 -17.59 -3.51
CA SER A 20 0.89 -17.87 -2.26
C SER A 20 2.34 -18.31 -2.48
N GLY A 21 2.84 -18.23 -3.72
CA GLY A 21 4.25 -18.39 -4.03
C GLY A 21 5.03 -17.16 -3.58
N GLY A 22 6.03 -17.37 -2.72
CA GLY A 22 7.03 -16.36 -2.43
C GLY A 22 7.65 -15.82 -3.72
N VAL A 23 8.20 -14.61 -3.67
CA VAL A 23 8.89 -14.00 -4.80
C VAL A 23 10.40 -14.16 -4.56
N PRO A 24 11.06 -15.19 -5.12
CA PRO A 24 12.37 -15.64 -4.64
C PRO A 24 13.53 -14.75 -5.10
N THR A 25 13.32 -13.89 -6.10
CA THR A 25 14.38 -13.07 -6.68
C THR A 25 13.95 -11.61 -6.83
N LEU A 26 14.92 -10.70 -6.84
CA LEU A 26 14.68 -9.29 -7.11
C LEU A 26 14.05 -9.07 -8.49
N THR A 27 14.44 -9.85 -9.50
CA THR A 27 13.85 -9.80 -10.85
C THR A 27 12.36 -10.12 -10.80
N ALA A 28 11.97 -11.20 -10.13
CA ALA A 28 10.56 -11.56 -9.99
C ALA A 28 9.75 -10.49 -9.22
N VAL A 29 10.36 -9.82 -8.23
CA VAL A 29 9.72 -8.67 -7.55
C VAL A 29 9.49 -7.52 -8.54
N ARG A 30 10.50 -7.18 -9.36
CA ARG A 30 10.41 -6.08 -10.34
C ARG A 30 9.34 -6.35 -11.40
N GLU A 31 9.29 -7.56 -11.94
CA GLU A 31 8.30 -7.95 -12.95
C GLU A 31 6.87 -7.91 -12.39
N ARG A 32 6.67 -8.48 -11.20
CA ARG A 32 5.37 -8.42 -10.51
C ARG A 32 4.99 -6.97 -10.20
N TRP A 33 5.93 -6.17 -9.73
CA TRP A 33 5.70 -4.76 -9.44
C TRP A 33 5.30 -3.96 -10.68
N ALA A 34 5.93 -4.21 -11.84
CA ALA A 34 5.59 -3.52 -13.08
C ALA A 34 4.12 -3.75 -13.49
N THR A 35 3.59 -4.96 -13.26
CA THR A 35 2.17 -5.27 -13.50
C THR A 35 1.25 -4.53 -12.52
N VAL A 36 1.59 -4.53 -11.23
CA VAL A 36 0.83 -3.80 -10.21
C VAL A 36 0.84 -2.30 -10.49
N GLU A 37 1.99 -1.72 -10.79
CA GLU A 37 2.15 -0.30 -11.09
C GLU A 37 1.29 0.13 -12.29
N ARG A 38 1.32 -0.63 -13.40
CA ARG A 38 0.47 -0.34 -14.56
C ARG A 38 -1.01 -0.39 -14.20
N GLY A 39 -1.44 -1.39 -13.43
CA GLY A 39 -2.82 -1.51 -12.97
C GLY A 39 -3.26 -0.31 -12.12
N VAL A 40 -2.43 0.10 -11.17
CA VAL A 40 -2.69 1.27 -10.31
C VAL A 40 -2.77 2.54 -11.15
N ARG A 41 -1.83 2.77 -12.07
CA ARG A 41 -1.85 3.96 -12.96
C ARG A 41 -3.11 4.03 -13.80
N ASN A 42 -3.49 2.92 -14.43
CA ASN A 42 -4.71 2.85 -15.25
C ASN A 42 -5.97 3.09 -14.43
N TYR A 43 -6.04 2.55 -13.21
CA TYR A 43 -7.16 2.79 -12.30
C TYR A 43 -7.25 4.26 -11.89
N LEU A 44 -6.13 4.86 -11.45
CA LEU A 44 -6.09 6.26 -11.01
C LEU A 44 -6.44 7.23 -12.15
N ALA A 45 -6.05 6.93 -13.38
CA ALA A 45 -6.34 7.77 -14.55
C ALA A 45 -7.85 7.93 -14.84
N GLY A 46 -8.69 7.02 -14.36
CA GLY A 46 -10.14 7.08 -14.53
C GLY A 46 -10.91 7.71 -13.37
N LEU A 47 -10.24 8.19 -12.31
CA LEU A 47 -10.91 8.73 -11.13
C LEU A 47 -11.23 10.21 -11.29
N THR A 48 -12.48 10.56 -10.97
CA THR A 48 -12.93 11.96 -10.82
C THR A 48 -13.12 12.31 -9.34
N GLU A 49 -13.28 13.60 -9.02
CA GLU A 49 -13.56 14.03 -7.65
C GLU A 49 -14.86 13.43 -7.10
N GLU A 50 -15.86 13.24 -7.94
CA GLU A 50 -17.14 12.62 -7.58
C GLU A 50 -16.92 11.15 -7.21
N ILE A 51 -16.13 10.42 -8.01
CA ILE A 51 -15.80 9.02 -7.74
C ILE A 51 -15.02 8.90 -6.42
N LEU A 52 -14.08 9.82 -6.16
CA LEU A 52 -13.30 9.84 -4.93
C LEU A 52 -14.15 9.99 -3.66
N LYS A 53 -15.35 10.59 -3.76
CA LYS A 53 -16.31 10.76 -2.66
C LYS A 53 -17.23 9.55 -2.47
N LEU A 54 -17.27 8.61 -3.42
CA LEU A 54 -18.06 7.39 -3.29
C LEU A 54 -17.52 6.50 -2.16
N HIS A 55 -18.42 5.74 -1.53
CA HIS A 55 -18.06 4.83 -0.45
C HIS A 55 -17.60 3.48 -0.98
N LEU A 56 -16.45 3.03 -0.50
CA LEU A 56 -15.95 1.67 -0.63
C LEU A 56 -16.28 0.90 0.65
N SER A 57 -17.01 -0.21 0.51
CA SER A 57 -17.26 -1.13 1.62
C SER A 57 -16.50 -2.43 1.42
N TYR A 58 -15.88 -2.94 2.47
CA TYR A 58 -15.22 -4.24 2.49
C TYR A 58 -15.45 -4.96 3.81
N VAL A 59 -15.20 -6.26 3.82
CA VAL A 59 -15.18 -7.08 5.04
C VAL A 59 -13.74 -7.44 5.31
N ASN A 60 -13.23 -7.10 6.49
CA ASN A 60 -11.85 -7.40 6.85
C ASN A 60 -11.68 -8.90 7.19
N LEU A 61 -10.44 -9.32 7.47
CA LEU A 61 -10.13 -10.72 7.81
C LEU A 61 -10.79 -11.19 9.12
N LYS A 62 -11.28 -10.27 9.95
CA LYS A 62 -12.03 -10.55 11.18
C LYS A 62 -13.55 -10.68 10.94
N GLY A 63 -14.01 -10.58 9.70
CA GLY A 63 -15.43 -10.60 9.37
C GLY A 63 -16.17 -9.28 9.63
N GLU A 64 -15.45 -8.21 9.99
CA GLU A 64 -16.05 -6.91 10.29
C GLU A 64 -16.25 -6.11 9.00
N ARG A 65 -17.44 -5.52 8.83
CA ARG A 65 -17.74 -4.63 7.71
C ARG A 65 -17.22 -3.23 7.99
N TRP A 66 -16.48 -2.68 7.04
CA TRP A 66 -15.97 -1.32 7.06
C TRP A 66 -16.40 -0.58 5.81
N THR A 67 -16.63 0.73 5.94
CA THR A 67 -17.07 1.60 4.84
C THR A 67 -16.39 2.95 4.97
N TYR A 68 -15.74 3.41 3.90
CA TYR A 68 -15.03 4.69 3.86
C TYR A 68 -15.19 5.36 2.49
N PRO A 69 -15.13 6.70 2.38
CA PRO A 69 -14.91 7.36 1.11
C PRO A 69 -13.64 6.84 0.42
N LEU A 70 -13.70 6.61 -0.89
CA LEU A 70 -12.63 6.01 -1.67
C LEU A 70 -11.29 6.72 -1.48
N TRP A 71 -11.30 8.07 -1.45
CA TRP A 71 -10.08 8.85 -1.26
C TRP A 71 -9.35 8.51 0.05
N GLN A 72 -10.07 8.20 1.13
CA GLN A 72 -9.47 7.84 2.41
C GLN A 72 -8.76 6.49 2.33
N THR A 73 -9.37 5.52 1.63
CA THR A 73 -8.75 4.23 1.40
C THR A 73 -7.50 4.35 0.53
N LEU A 74 -7.53 5.16 -0.53
CA LEU A 74 -6.36 5.42 -1.37
C LEU A 74 -5.24 6.12 -0.59
N PHE A 75 -5.59 7.11 0.23
CA PHE A 75 -4.62 7.77 1.11
C PHE A 75 -4.00 6.80 2.11
N HIS A 76 -4.80 5.92 2.72
CA HIS A 76 -4.32 4.87 3.61
C HIS A 76 -3.29 3.97 2.92
N VAL A 77 -3.52 3.55 1.67
CA VAL A 77 -2.57 2.71 0.91
C VAL A 77 -1.22 3.41 0.75
N VAL A 78 -1.21 4.70 0.38
CA VAL A 78 0.03 5.49 0.23
C VAL A 78 0.76 5.65 1.57
N ASN A 79 0.02 5.92 2.64
CA ASN A 79 0.61 6.04 3.98
C ASN A 79 1.19 4.70 4.47
N HIS A 80 0.47 3.60 4.24
CA HIS A 80 0.92 2.25 4.60
C HIS A 80 2.18 1.83 3.83
N GLN A 81 2.30 2.23 2.55
CA GLN A 81 3.55 2.05 1.79
C GLN A 81 4.73 2.78 2.45
N THR A 82 4.52 4.00 2.95
CA THR A 82 5.57 4.79 3.61
C THR A 82 6.07 4.08 4.88
N TYR A 83 5.17 3.52 5.68
CA TYR A 83 5.52 2.70 6.84
C TYR A 83 6.42 1.52 6.47
N HIS A 84 6.04 0.71 5.49
CA HIS A 84 6.85 -0.43 5.05
C HIS A 84 8.18 -0.03 4.41
N ARG A 85 8.21 1.07 3.66
CA ARG A 85 9.47 1.64 3.14
C ARG A 85 10.40 2.07 4.27
N GLY A 86 9.86 2.58 5.38
CA GLY A 86 10.61 2.85 6.60
C GLY A 86 11.25 1.59 7.17
N GLN A 87 10.51 0.48 7.25
CA GLN A 87 11.05 -0.82 7.69
C GLN A 87 12.19 -1.30 6.79
N VAL A 88 12.02 -1.24 5.46
CA VAL A 88 13.09 -1.61 4.50
C VAL A 88 14.31 -0.70 4.63
N THR A 89 14.10 0.59 4.85
CA THR A 89 15.18 1.57 5.07
C THR A 89 16.01 1.18 6.30
N THR A 90 15.37 0.77 7.39
CA THR A 90 16.05 0.28 8.58
C THR A 90 16.88 -0.96 8.29
N LEU A 91 16.33 -1.95 7.57
CA LEU A 91 17.05 -3.17 7.19
C LEU A 91 18.27 -2.89 6.30
N LEU A 92 18.15 -1.98 5.33
CA LEU A 92 19.27 -1.58 4.48
C LEU A 92 20.41 -0.94 5.30
N ARG A 93 20.07 -0.09 6.27
CA ARG A 93 21.07 0.52 7.17
C ARG A 93 21.78 -0.51 8.04
N GLN A 94 21.08 -1.54 8.52
CA GLN A 94 21.69 -2.63 9.29
C GLN A 94 22.69 -3.44 8.46
N LEU A 95 22.55 -3.43 7.14
CA LEU A 95 23.50 -4.01 6.18
C LEU A 95 24.54 -3.00 5.68
N GLU A 96 24.66 -1.84 6.35
CA GLU A 96 25.55 -0.73 5.98
C GLU A 96 25.31 -0.16 4.56
N ALA A 97 24.17 -0.48 3.95
CA ALA A 97 23.77 0.05 2.66
C ALA A 97 23.14 1.44 2.82
N GLN A 98 23.32 2.29 1.81
CA GLN A 98 22.70 3.62 1.75
C GLN A 98 21.29 3.53 1.14
N PRO A 99 20.21 3.78 1.91
CA PRO A 99 18.86 3.75 1.38
C PRO A 99 18.50 5.04 0.63
N CYS A 100 17.56 4.96 -0.30
CA CYS A 100 16.98 6.13 -0.95
C CYS A 100 16.20 7.00 0.05
N ALA A 101 16.15 8.31 -0.19
CA ALA A 101 15.26 9.20 0.54
C ALA A 101 13.78 8.84 0.30
N ILE A 102 12.98 8.83 1.37
CA ILE A 102 11.54 8.53 1.35
C ILE A 102 10.67 9.69 1.82
N ASP A 103 11.28 10.86 2.03
CA ASP A 103 10.59 12.08 2.47
C ASP A 103 9.70 12.67 1.37
N TYR A 104 8.51 13.13 1.75
CA TYR A 104 7.53 13.68 0.81
C TYR A 104 7.96 15.02 0.22
N LEU A 105 8.53 15.92 1.02
CA LEU A 105 8.94 17.25 0.55
C LEU A 105 10.12 17.13 -0.42
N LEU A 106 11.06 16.24 -0.14
CA LEU A 106 12.12 15.91 -1.10
C LEU A 106 11.55 15.35 -2.41
N ALA A 107 10.57 14.44 -2.35
CA ALA A 107 9.93 13.92 -3.56
C ALA A 107 9.19 15.03 -4.34
N HIS A 108 8.45 15.89 -3.64
CA HIS A 108 7.76 17.05 -4.21
C HIS A 108 8.72 18.00 -4.93
N ASP A 109 9.81 18.36 -4.28
CA ASP A 109 10.71 19.39 -4.76
C ASP A 109 11.60 18.92 -5.90
N PHE A 110 12.09 17.67 -5.83
CA PHE A 110 13.04 17.16 -6.80
C PHE A 110 12.41 16.34 -7.93
N ARG A 111 11.18 15.83 -7.79
CA ARG A 111 10.51 15.01 -8.82
C ARG A 111 9.21 15.57 -9.38
N PHE A 112 8.41 16.26 -8.58
CA PHE A 112 7.09 16.72 -9.02
C PHE A 112 7.07 18.17 -9.51
N ARG A 113 7.96 19.03 -9.00
CA ARG A 113 8.12 20.41 -9.50
C ARG A 113 9.03 20.54 -10.73
N SER A 114 9.74 19.48 -11.10
CA SER A 114 10.76 19.46 -12.16
C SER A 114 10.26 18.84 -13.49
N GLN A 115 8.94 18.65 -13.64
CA GLN A 115 8.26 18.25 -14.86
C GLN A 115 7.22 19.29 -15.28
#